data_AF-A0A812C6Z6-F1
#
_entry.id   AF-A0A812C6Z6-F1
#
_cell.length_a   1.000
_cell.length_b   1.000
_cell.length_c   1.000
_cell.angle_alpha   90.00
_cell.angle_beta   90.00
_cell.angle_gamma   90.00
#
_symmetry.space_group_name_H-M   'P 1'
#
loop_
_entity.id
_entity.type
_entity.pdbx_description
1 polymer ?
#
loop_
_entity_poly.entity_id
_entity_poly.type
_entity_poly.pdbx_seq_one_letter_code
_entity_poly.pdbx_strand_id
1 'polypeptide(L)'
;MDSKKTDQSPVPPEKPAEVDIYRDTFVRYLGYANEVGEAFRALVHVNVVRFSYVVACSYVAADANHKGSLAAEKTEVASEVTKERAIAMADTLVWQGLASVAVPGFTINRVCALSNNLLQRTSTLPSNIRKWTTTFIGLGCIPFIVKPIDHSVDYMMNNTLRKFYVSKPEPPGIFHHERDD
;
A
#
# COMPACT_ATOMS: atom_id res chain seq x y z
N MET A 1 40.09 -13.12 -43.43
CA MET A 1 39.82 -11.69 -43.14
C MET A 1 38.34 -11.50 -43.45
N ASP A 2 37.42 -11.33 -42.50
CA ASP A 2 37.58 -10.88 -41.12
C ASP A 2 36.49 -11.46 -40.21
N SER A 3 36.94 -11.99 -39.08
CA SER A 3 36.08 -12.29 -37.93
C SER A 3 35.51 -10.98 -37.39
N LYS A 4 34.19 -10.79 -37.46
CA LYS A 4 33.51 -9.78 -36.64
C LYS A 4 33.55 -10.23 -35.19
N LYS A 5 34.57 -9.74 -34.48
CA LYS A 5 34.69 -9.79 -33.03
C LYS A 5 33.61 -8.87 -32.46
N THR A 6 32.56 -9.45 -31.89
CA THR A 6 31.53 -8.71 -31.14
C THR A 6 32.20 -8.09 -29.93
N ASP A 7 32.23 -6.76 -29.89
CA ASP A 7 32.71 -5.98 -28.74
C ASP A 7 31.67 -6.10 -27.62
N GLN A 8 31.91 -7.04 -26.71
CA GLN A 8 31.11 -7.22 -25.50
C GLN A 8 31.79 -6.44 -24.38
N SER A 9 31.49 -5.14 -24.32
CA SER A 9 31.82 -4.30 -23.17
C SER A 9 31.14 -4.87 -21.91
N PRO A 10 31.83 -4.95 -20.75
CA PRO A 10 31.28 -5.56 -19.55
C PRO A 10 30.12 -4.71 -19.02
N VAL A 11 28.96 -5.34 -18.81
CA VAL A 11 27.80 -4.73 -18.15
C VAL A 11 28.23 -4.30 -16.74
N PRO A 12 28.04 -3.03 -16.35
CA PRO A 12 28.35 -2.58 -14.99
C PRO A 12 27.56 -3.41 -13.97
N PRO A 13 28.13 -3.73 -12.80
CA PRO A 13 27.39 -4.42 -11.75
C PRO A 13 26.14 -3.61 -11.37
N GLU A 14 24.96 -4.23 -11.43
CA GLU A 14 23.72 -3.67 -10.90
C GLU A 14 23.98 -3.15 -9.48
N LYS A 15 23.78 -1.85 -9.26
CA LYS A 15 23.81 -1.29 -7.91
C LYS A 15 22.74 -2.02 -7.09
N PRO A 16 23.04 -2.49 -5.86
CA PRO A 16 22.02 -3.12 -5.03
C PRO A 16 20.85 -2.15 -4.89
N ALA A 17 19.63 -2.64 -5.19
CA ALA A 17 18.41 -1.85 -5.09
C ALA A 17 18.33 -1.20 -3.69
N GLU A 18 18.11 0.10 -3.66
CA GLU A 18 17.99 0.87 -2.42
C GLU A 18 16.80 0.32 -1.63
N VAL A 19 17.04 -0.21 -0.42
CA VAL A 19 16.00 -0.85 0.40
C VAL A 19 15.01 0.21 0.86
N ASP A 20 13.76 0.09 0.44
CA ASP A 20 12.69 0.97 0.88
C ASP A 20 12.17 0.47 2.24
N ILE A 21 12.45 1.20 3.31
CA ILE A 21 12.09 0.82 4.68
C ILE A 21 10.58 0.58 4.80
N TYR A 22 9.74 1.35 4.11
CA TYR A 22 8.30 1.23 4.22
C TYR A 22 7.76 0.06 3.40
N ARG A 23 8.45 -0.38 2.36
CA ARG A 23 8.00 -1.48 1.48
C ARG A 23 8.61 -2.84 1.84
N ASP A 24 9.92 -2.86 2.03
CA ASP A 24 10.73 -4.07 2.01
C ASP A 24 10.92 -4.65 3.41
N THR A 25 10.49 -3.92 4.44
CA THR A 25 10.57 -4.36 5.84
C THR A 25 9.20 -4.66 6.43
N PHE A 26 9.21 -5.24 7.64
CA PHE A 26 7.99 -5.50 8.42
C PHE A 26 7.20 -4.24 8.78
N VAL A 27 7.77 -3.04 8.62
CA VAL A 27 7.09 -1.77 8.87
C VAL A 27 5.84 -1.62 7.98
N ARG A 28 5.86 -2.20 6.78
CA ARG A 28 4.70 -2.25 5.88
C ARG A 28 3.43 -2.79 6.54
N TYR A 29 3.58 -3.74 7.47
CA TYR A 29 2.44 -4.35 8.16
C TYR A 29 1.68 -3.38 9.05
N LEU A 30 2.28 -2.25 9.44
CA LEU A 30 1.56 -1.18 10.14
C LEU A 30 0.49 -0.54 9.25
N GLY A 31 0.69 -0.50 7.94
CA GLY A 31 -0.31 -0.07 6.97
C GLY A 31 -1.55 -0.96 6.92
N TYR A 32 -1.42 -2.24 7.31
CA TYR A 32 -2.50 -3.22 7.36
C TYR A 32 -3.14 -3.37 8.76
N ALA A 33 -2.82 -2.46 9.70
CA ALA A 33 -3.30 -2.56 11.07
C ALA A 33 -4.84 -2.39 11.15
N ASN A 34 -5.43 -1.54 10.30
CA ASN A 34 -6.87 -1.29 10.33
C ASN A 34 -7.69 -2.52 9.94
N GLU A 35 -7.22 -3.36 9.03
CA GLU A 35 -7.85 -4.60 8.59
C GLU A 35 -7.89 -5.63 9.70
N VAL A 36 -6.80 -5.75 10.46
CA VAL A 36 -6.78 -6.56 11.66
C VAL A 36 -7.83 -6.03 12.64
N GLY A 37 -7.85 -4.72 12.90
CA GLY A 37 -8.89 -4.10 13.74
C GLY A 37 -10.32 -4.41 13.28
N GLU A 38 -10.60 -4.29 11.98
CA GLU A 38 -11.91 -4.60 11.39
C GLU A 38 -12.28 -6.08 11.51
N ALA A 39 -11.31 -7.00 11.34
CA ALA A 39 -11.54 -8.43 11.54
C ALA A 39 -11.93 -8.74 13.00
N PHE A 40 -11.34 -8.04 13.97
CA PHE A 40 -11.62 -8.21 15.40
C PHE A 40 -12.82 -7.40 15.90
N ARG A 41 -13.50 -6.61 15.04
CA ARG A 41 -14.61 -5.72 15.44
C ARG A 41 -15.72 -6.40 16.24
N ALA A 42 -15.95 -7.69 15.98
CA ALA A 42 -16.96 -8.48 16.67
C ALA A 42 -16.58 -8.88 18.12
N LEU A 43 -15.28 -8.81 18.44
CA LEU A 43 -14.68 -9.27 19.70
C LEU A 43 -14.17 -8.12 20.58
N VAL A 44 -13.69 -7.02 19.99
CA VAL A 44 -13.09 -5.89 20.72
C VAL A 44 -14.00 -4.66 20.77
N HIS A 45 -13.69 -3.73 21.68
CA HIS A 45 -14.36 -2.45 21.73
C HIS A 45 -14.02 -1.59 20.50
N VAL A 46 -14.96 -0.77 20.02
CA VAL A 46 -14.80 0.08 18.81
C VAL A 46 -13.58 1.01 18.86
N ASN A 47 -13.15 1.41 20.05
CA ASN A 47 -11.97 2.25 20.22
C ASN A 47 -10.66 1.53 19.81
N VAL A 48 -10.59 0.21 19.96
CA VAL A 48 -9.43 -0.58 19.49
C VAL A 48 -9.34 -0.54 17.97
N VAL A 49 -10.49 -0.64 17.29
CA VAL A 49 -10.56 -0.51 15.82
C VAL A 49 -10.19 0.91 15.40
N ARG A 50 -10.68 1.94 16.08
CA ARG A 50 -10.28 3.33 15.80
C ARG A 50 -8.77 3.54 15.99
N PHE A 51 -8.18 2.94 17.02
CA PHE A 51 -6.75 3.02 17.26
C PHE A 51 -5.95 2.35 16.14
N SER A 52 -6.40 1.21 15.61
CA SER A 52 -5.71 0.57 14.50
C SER A 52 -5.73 1.40 13.21
N TYR A 53 -6.81 2.16 12.96
CA TYR A 53 -6.81 3.19 11.91
C TYR A 53 -5.80 4.30 12.17
N VAL A 54 -5.65 4.77 13.41
CA VAL A 54 -4.63 5.79 13.74
C VAL A 54 -3.22 5.28 13.45
N VAL A 55 -2.93 4.02 13.79
CA VAL A 55 -1.63 3.38 13.49
C VAL A 55 -1.39 3.33 11.98
N ALA A 56 -2.36 2.84 11.21
CA ALA A 56 -2.24 2.74 9.75
C ALA A 56 -2.08 4.13 9.10
N CYS A 57 -2.91 5.11 9.47
CA CYS A 57 -2.79 6.49 8.98
C CYS A 57 -1.46 7.13 9.34
N SER A 58 -0.91 6.85 10.54
CA SER A 58 0.40 7.38 10.95
C SER A 58 1.52 6.79 10.11
N TYR A 59 1.45 5.49 9.78
CA TYR A 59 2.38 4.84 8.85
C TYR A 59 2.32 5.50 7.46
N VAL A 60 1.11 5.69 6.90
CA VAL A 60 0.93 6.33 5.59
C VAL A 60 1.47 7.76 5.58
N ALA A 61 1.24 8.52 6.65
CA ALA A 61 1.77 9.86 6.79
C ALA A 61 3.31 9.89 6.90
N ALA A 62 3.91 8.92 7.61
CA ALA A 62 5.36 8.81 7.73
C ALA A 62 6.01 8.48 6.37
N ASP A 63 5.43 7.55 5.63
CA ASP A 63 5.89 7.16 4.30
C ASP A 63 5.81 8.33 3.31
N ALA A 64 4.68 9.05 3.28
CA ALA A 64 4.53 10.25 2.45
C ALA A 64 5.57 11.33 2.77
N ASN A 65 5.81 11.59 4.05
CA ASN A 65 6.84 12.57 4.45
C ASN A 65 8.24 12.12 4.02
N HIS A 66 8.55 10.83 4.14
CA HIS A 66 9.84 10.28 3.72
C HIS A 66 10.04 10.44 2.21
N LYS A 67 9.06 10.06 1.39
CA LYS A 67 9.12 10.24 -0.07
C LYS A 67 9.17 11.72 -0.48
N GLY A 68 8.45 12.58 0.24
CA GLY A 68 8.54 14.03 0.05
C GLY A 68 9.93 14.60 0.31
N SER A 69 10.64 14.09 1.33
CA SER A 69 12.04 14.50 1.61
C SER A 69 12.98 14.02 0.51
N LEU A 70 12.85 12.77 0.09
CA LEU A 70 13.65 12.21 -1.00
C LEU A 70 13.44 12.95 -2.33
N ALA A 71 12.19 13.35 -2.63
CA ALA A 71 11.89 14.16 -3.81
C ALA A 71 12.52 15.56 -3.72
N ALA A 72 12.49 16.18 -2.53
CA ALA A 72 13.12 17.48 -2.31
C ALA A 72 14.64 17.43 -2.50
N GLU A 73 15.30 16.37 -2.01
CA GLU A 73 16.75 16.18 -2.13
C GLU A 73 17.20 15.86 -3.56
N LYS A 74 16.40 15.11 -4.32
CA LYS A 74 16.68 14.75 -5.72
C LYS A 74 16.35 15.87 -6.72
N THR A 75 15.69 16.94 -6.30
CA THR A 75 15.31 18.06 -7.18
C THR A 75 16.46 19.05 -7.33
N GLU A 76 17.06 19.14 -8.52
CA GLU A 76 18.19 20.05 -8.80
C GLU A 76 17.76 21.52 -8.91
N VAL A 77 16.52 21.78 -9.33
CA VAL A 77 15.99 23.13 -9.54
C VAL A 77 15.32 23.65 -8.27
N ALA A 78 15.98 24.58 -7.57
CA ALA A 78 15.53 25.10 -6.28
C ALA A 78 14.08 25.65 -6.28
N SER A 79 13.61 26.22 -7.39
CA SER A 79 12.23 26.72 -7.51
C SER A 79 11.18 25.62 -7.55
N GLU A 80 11.54 24.40 -7.97
CA GLU A 80 10.61 23.28 -8.12
C GLU A 80 10.59 22.36 -6.89
N VAL A 81 11.55 22.47 -5.96
CA VAL A 81 11.69 21.60 -4.76
C VAL A 81 10.39 21.47 -3.98
N THR A 82 9.70 22.59 -3.72
CA THR A 82 8.43 22.60 -2.97
C THR A 82 7.32 21.87 -3.72
N LYS A 83 7.28 22.01 -5.05
CA LYS A 83 6.27 21.40 -5.91
C LYS A 83 6.50 19.90 -6.03
N GLU A 84 7.73 19.46 -6.31
CA GLU A 84 8.07 18.04 -6.42
C GLU A 84 7.88 17.31 -5.09
N ARG A 85 8.26 17.94 -3.97
CA ARG A 85 7.93 17.44 -2.63
C ARG A 85 6.42 17.26 -2.44
N ALA A 86 5.63 18.28 -2.77
CA ALA A 86 4.18 18.23 -2.60
C ALA A 86 3.53 17.15 -3.48
N ILE A 87 4.00 17.00 -4.73
CA ILE A 87 3.54 15.97 -5.66
C ILE A 87 3.87 14.58 -5.12
N ALA A 88 5.11 14.33 -4.67
CA ALA A 88 5.51 13.04 -4.12
C ALA A 88 4.71 12.68 -2.86
N MET A 89 4.53 13.64 -1.95
CA MET A 89 3.69 13.44 -0.76
C MET A 89 2.25 13.12 -1.14
N ALA A 90 1.66 13.85 -2.10
CA ALA A 90 0.29 13.64 -2.53
C ALA A 90 0.09 12.29 -3.23
N ASP A 91 1.00 11.89 -4.12
CA ASP A 91 0.94 10.59 -4.79
C ASP A 91 1.03 9.46 -3.75
N THR A 92 2.01 9.51 -2.84
CA THR A 92 2.16 8.51 -1.78
C THR A 92 0.93 8.45 -0.88
N LEU A 93 0.39 9.59 -0.44
CA LEU A 93 -0.80 9.62 0.42
C LEU A 93 -2.02 9.00 -0.25
N VAL A 94 -2.25 9.32 -1.53
CA VAL A 94 -3.38 8.75 -2.28
C VAL A 94 -3.17 7.26 -2.50
N TRP A 95 -1.96 6.87 -2.92
CA TRP A 95 -1.64 5.48 -3.21
C TRP A 95 -1.74 4.62 -1.95
N GLN A 96 -0.98 4.95 -0.90
CA GLN A 96 -0.98 4.21 0.36
C GLN A 96 -2.33 4.27 1.05
N GLY A 97 -3.01 5.42 1.00
CA GLY A 97 -4.35 5.57 1.57
C GLY A 97 -5.36 4.62 0.93
N LEU A 98 -5.27 4.41 -0.39
CA LEU A 98 -6.16 3.50 -1.11
C LEU A 98 -5.73 2.04 -0.99
N ALA A 99 -4.45 1.75 -1.23
CA ALA A 99 -3.88 0.41 -1.28
C ALA A 99 -3.84 -0.25 0.11
N SER A 100 -3.52 0.52 1.16
CA SER A 100 -3.35 -0.01 2.51
C SER A 100 -4.57 0.23 3.41
N VAL A 101 -5.16 1.44 3.40
CA VAL A 101 -6.17 1.78 4.43
C VAL A 101 -7.61 1.61 3.95
N ALA A 102 -7.97 2.23 2.84
CA ALA A 102 -9.36 2.41 2.44
C ALA A 102 -9.96 1.14 1.83
N VAL A 103 -9.36 0.62 0.75
CA VAL A 103 -9.96 -0.49 -0.03
C VAL A 103 -9.90 -1.81 0.76
N PRO A 104 -8.76 -2.23 1.34
CA PRO A 104 -8.73 -3.46 2.11
C PRO A 104 -9.55 -3.35 3.41
N GLY A 105 -9.44 -2.23 4.13
CA GLY A 105 -10.20 -1.98 5.36
C GLY A 105 -11.72 -2.06 5.14
N PHE A 106 -12.22 -1.42 4.07
CA PHE A 106 -13.62 -1.54 3.70
C PHE A 106 -14.00 -2.98 3.33
N THR A 107 -13.17 -3.66 2.56
CA THR A 107 -13.43 -5.03 2.11
C THR A 107 -13.53 -5.99 3.28
N ILE A 108 -12.57 -5.95 4.22
CA ILE A 108 -12.58 -6.81 5.41
C ILE A 108 -13.79 -6.52 6.30
N ASN A 109 -14.13 -5.25 6.52
CA ASN A 109 -15.34 -4.91 7.27
C ASN A 109 -16.61 -5.48 6.61
N ARG A 110 -16.71 -5.44 5.27
CA ARG A 110 -17.85 -6.02 4.54
C ARG A 110 -17.88 -7.53 4.61
N VAL A 111 -16.73 -8.19 4.46
CA VAL A 111 -16.60 -9.64 4.62
C VAL A 111 -17.05 -10.04 6.03
N CYS A 112 -16.52 -9.41 7.08
CA CYS A 112 -16.90 -9.74 8.45
C CYS A 112 -18.37 -9.45 8.74
N ALA A 113 -18.92 -8.33 8.26
CA ALA A 113 -20.33 -8.02 8.43
C ALA A 113 -21.23 -9.04 7.71
N LEU A 114 -20.89 -9.41 6.48
CA LEU A 114 -21.63 -10.40 5.70
C LEU A 114 -21.53 -11.80 6.32
N SER A 115 -20.33 -12.23 6.72
CA SER A 115 -20.10 -13.52 7.38
C SER A 115 -20.90 -13.63 8.67
N ASN A 116 -20.86 -12.60 9.52
CA ASN A 116 -21.65 -12.59 10.74
C ASN A 116 -23.15 -12.66 10.40
N ASN A 117 -23.66 -11.78 9.51
CA ASN A 117 -25.07 -11.74 9.13
C ASN A 117 -25.57 -13.09 8.58
N LEU A 118 -24.79 -13.70 7.68
CA LEU A 118 -25.10 -15.00 7.11
C LEU A 118 -25.14 -16.07 8.20
N LEU A 119 -24.14 -16.13 9.08
CA LEU A 119 -24.13 -17.07 10.21
C LEU A 119 -25.28 -16.84 11.20
N GLN A 120 -25.87 -15.63 11.28
CA GLN A 120 -27.10 -15.40 12.06
C GLN A 120 -28.33 -16.03 11.42
N ARG A 121 -28.37 -16.09 10.09
CA ARG A 121 -29.51 -16.59 9.33
C ARG A 121 -29.44 -18.09 9.07
N THR A 122 -28.26 -18.64 8.87
CA THR A 122 -28.08 -20.02 8.40
C THR A 122 -27.70 -21.00 9.50
N SER A 123 -27.21 -20.53 10.64
CA SER A 123 -26.59 -21.39 11.65
C SER A 123 -27.09 -21.10 13.06
N THR A 124 -27.35 -22.17 13.83
CA THR A 124 -27.74 -22.14 15.24
C THR A 124 -26.55 -21.98 16.18
N LEU A 125 -25.40 -21.51 15.68
CA LEU A 125 -24.19 -21.32 16.49
C LEU A 125 -24.41 -20.28 17.60
N PRO A 126 -23.86 -20.52 18.80
CA PRO A 126 -23.78 -19.54 19.88
C PRO A 126 -23.09 -18.24 19.44
N SER A 127 -23.50 -17.12 20.01
CA SER A 127 -23.00 -15.77 19.67
C SER A 127 -21.47 -15.67 19.73
N ASN A 128 -20.83 -16.27 20.73
CA ASN A 128 -19.37 -16.21 20.88
C ASN A 128 -18.64 -16.97 19.77
N ILE A 129 -19.13 -18.15 19.38
CA ILE A 129 -18.53 -18.94 18.30
C ILE A 129 -18.67 -18.19 16.98
N ARG A 130 -19.85 -17.61 16.70
CA ARG A 130 -20.10 -16.82 15.49
C ARG A 130 -19.13 -15.65 15.32
N LYS A 131 -18.86 -14.93 16.41
CA LYS A 131 -17.91 -13.79 16.43
C LYS A 131 -16.49 -14.26 16.11
N TRP A 132 -16.01 -15.32 16.75
CA TRP A 132 -14.70 -15.91 16.47
C TRP A 132 -14.60 -16.42 15.03
N THR A 133 -15.61 -17.15 14.54
CA THR A 133 -15.66 -17.63 13.15
C THR A 133 -15.56 -16.46 12.17
N THR A 134 -16.30 -15.38 12.42
CA THR A 134 -16.27 -14.18 11.57
C THR A 134 -14.88 -13.53 11.55
N THR A 135 -14.22 -13.45 12.71
CA THR A 135 -12.85 -12.93 12.80
C THR A 135 -11.85 -13.80 12.05
N PHE A 136 -11.92 -15.13 12.19
CA PHE A 136 -11.04 -16.04 11.45
C PHE A 136 -11.24 -15.94 9.94
N ILE A 137 -12.48 -15.79 9.47
CA ILE A 137 -12.76 -15.54 8.04
C ILE A 137 -12.11 -14.24 7.60
N GLY A 138 -12.31 -13.14 8.34
CA GLY A 138 -11.71 -11.84 8.03
C GLY A 138 -10.18 -11.90 7.93
N LEU A 139 -9.51 -12.47 8.93
CA LEU A 139 -8.05 -12.60 8.94
C LEU A 139 -7.55 -13.51 7.80
N GLY A 140 -8.26 -14.60 7.51
CA GLY A 140 -7.92 -15.51 6.42
C GLY A 140 -8.03 -14.87 5.04
N CYS A 141 -8.87 -13.84 4.87
CA CYS A 141 -9.04 -13.13 3.60
C CYS A 141 -7.90 -12.15 3.29
N ILE A 142 -7.20 -11.61 4.29
CA ILE A 142 -6.14 -10.60 4.12
C ILE A 142 -5.09 -10.99 3.06
N PRO A 143 -4.42 -12.17 3.11
CA PRO A 143 -3.37 -12.52 2.15
C PRO A 143 -3.85 -12.61 0.69
N PHE A 144 -5.14 -12.82 0.47
CA PHE A 144 -5.71 -12.93 -0.88
C PHE A 144 -6.14 -11.59 -1.47
N ILE A 145 -6.39 -10.60 -0.62
CA ILE A 145 -6.96 -9.32 -1.02
C ILE A 145 -5.87 -8.28 -1.33
N VAL A 146 -4.73 -8.32 -0.63
CA VAL A 146 -3.68 -7.29 -0.72
C VAL A 146 -3.11 -7.14 -2.14
N LYS A 147 -2.53 -8.20 -2.73
CA LYS A 147 -1.85 -8.07 -4.04
C LYS A 147 -2.78 -7.60 -5.17
N PRO A 148 -4.02 -8.12 -5.32
CA PRO A 148 -4.94 -7.63 -6.33
C PRO A 148 -5.34 -6.17 -6.13
N ILE A 149 -5.48 -5.71 -4.88
CA ILE A 149 -5.78 -4.31 -4.58
C ILE A 149 -4.63 -3.41 -5.00
N ASP A 150 -3.39 -3.74 -4.62
CA ASP A 150 -2.22 -2.94 -4.97
C ASP A 150 -2.16 -2.70 -6.48
N HIS A 151 -2.27 -3.78 -7.28
CA HIS A 151 -2.29 -3.71 -8.74
C HIS A 151 -3.47 -2.88 -9.29
N SER A 152 -4.63 -2.95 -8.64
CA SER A 152 -5.82 -2.20 -9.05
C SER A 152 -5.67 -0.71 -8.76
N VAL A 153 -5.10 -0.35 -7.62
CA VAL A 153 -4.81 1.04 -7.23
C VAL A 153 -3.76 1.64 -8.16
N ASP A 154 -2.71 0.88 -8.47
CA ASP A 154 -1.71 1.27 -9.46
C ASP A 154 -2.33 1.56 -10.83
N TYR A 155 -3.11 0.60 -11.34
CA TYR A 155 -3.80 0.77 -12.61
C TYR A 155 -4.71 2.00 -12.60
N MET A 156 -5.46 2.22 -11.52
CA MET A 156 -6.35 3.37 -11.39
C MET A 156 -5.58 4.69 -11.40
N MET A 157 -4.53 4.81 -10.59
CA MET A 157 -3.74 6.04 -10.47
C MET A 157 -2.97 6.37 -11.75
N ASN A 158 -2.39 5.36 -12.39
CA ASN A 158 -1.72 5.51 -13.68
C ASN A 158 -2.67 6.00 -14.78
N ASN A 159 -3.94 5.58 -14.74
CA ASN A 159 -4.92 5.97 -15.73
C ASN A 159 -5.64 7.30 -15.45
N THR A 160 -5.52 7.84 -14.24
CA THR A 160 -6.25 9.03 -13.79
C THR A 160 -5.29 10.14 -13.32
N LEU A 161 -4.93 10.13 -12.03
CA LEU A 161 -4.22 11.21 -11.35
C LEU A 161 -2.85 11.49 -11.96
N ARG A 162 -2.07 10.44 -12.23
CA ARG A 162 -0.69 10.59 -12.68
C ARG A 162 -0.56 11.21 -14.07
N LYS A 163 -1.62 11.16 -14.89
CA LYS A 163 -1.67 11.85 -16.20
C LYS A 163 -1.62 13.37 -16.08
N PHE A 164 -1.98 13.94 -14.92
CA PHE A 164 -2.11 15.39 -14.76
C PHE A 164 -0.87 16.06 -14.19
N TYR A 165 -0.03 15.35 -13.43
CA TYR A 165 1.10 15.96 -12.72
C TYR A 165 2.42 15.20 -12.85
N VAL A 166 2.44 13.98 -13.39
CA VAL A 166 3.69 13.25 -13.67
C VAL A 166 4.01 13.35 -15.15
N SER A 167 5.11 14.03 -15.48
CA SER A 167 5.72 13.99 -16.82
C SER A 167 6.90 13.02 -16.79
N LYS A 168 6.95 12.03 -17.70
CA LYS A 168 8.07 11.07 -17.82
C LYS A 168 9.38 11.81 -18.19
N PRO A 169 10.57 11.34 -17.76
CA PRO A 169 10.86 10.15 -16.95
C PRO A 169 10.88 10.43 -15.44
N GLU A 170 10.40 9.48 -14.64
CA GLU A 170 10.41 9.57 -13.18
C GLU A 170 11.79 9.21 -12.60
N PRO A 171 12.22 9.83 -11.49
CA PRO A 171 13.45 9.43 -10.83
C PRO A 171 13.27 8.07 -10.14
N PRO A 172 14.21 7.12 -10.30
CA PRO A 172 14.12 5.80 -9.69
C PRO A 172 14.10 5.89 -8.17
N GLY A 173 13.24 5.07 -7.55
CA GLY A 173 13.11 4.92 -6.09
C GLY A 173 12.29 6.00 -5.36
N ILE A 174 11.74 7.02 -6.06
CA ILE A 174 10.88 8.03 -5.41
C ILE A 174 9.46 7.49 -5.23
N PHE A 175 8.93 6.82 -6.23
CA PHE A 175 7.55 6.31 -6.22
C PHE A 175 7.53 4.81 -5.88
N HIS A 176 6.41 4.34 -5.32
CA HIS A 176 6.27 2.97 -4.77
C HIS A 176 6.22 1.85 -5.82
N HIS A 177 6.31 2.20 -7.09
CA HIS A 177 6.12 1.31 -8.23
C HIS A 177 7.20 1.64 -9.27
N GLU A 178 8.05 0.66 -9.58
CA GLU A 178 8.74 0.64 -10.87
C GLU A 178 7.67 0.31 -11.91
N ARG A 179 7.42 1.27 -12.81
CA ARG A 179 6.50 1.06 -13.92
C ARG A 179 7.26 0.24 -14.96
N ASP A 180 6.91 -1.04 -15.04
CA ASP A 180 7.27 -1.86 -16.19
C ASP A 180 6.53 -1.28 -17.40
N ASP A 181 7.23 -0.42 -18.14
CA ASP A 181 6.89 -0.03 -19.51
C ASP A 181 7.19 -1.20 -20.47
#